data_AF-A0A4Q3W791-F1
#
_entry.id   AF-A0A4Q3W791-F1
#
_cell.length_a   1.000
_cell.length_b   1.000
_cell.length_c   1.000
_cell.angle_alpha   90.00
_cell.angle_beta   90.00
_cell.angle_gamma   90.00
#
_symmetry.space_group_name_H-M   'P 1'
#
loop_
_entity.id
_entity.type
_entity.pdbx_description
1 polymer ?
#
loop_
_entity_poly.entity_id
_entity_poly.type
_entity_poly.pdbx_seq_one_letter_code
_entity_poly.pdbx_strand_id
1 'polypeptide(L)' 'EKSFDPNFNSVLKFYSNKVSFIQKVKLKSSAATVLKGTVTYMVCNDRKCLPPKEVPFSFKLQG' A
#
# COMPACT_ATOMS: atom_id res chain seq x y z
N GLU A 1 12.96 -5.34 -0.64
CA GLU A 1 14.17 -4.91 0.09
C GLU A 1 14.00 -3.48 0.59
N LYS A 2 14.55 -3.13 1.75
CA LYS A 2 14.54 -1.74 2.25
C LYS A 2 15.79 -1.06 1.70
N SER A 3 15.64 0.00 0.92
CA SER A 3 16.76 0.78 0.39
C SER A 3 16.51 2.26 0.59
N PHE A 4 17.58 3.02 0.82
CA PHE A 4 17.52 4.47 0.89
C PHE A 4 17.32 5.06 -0.51
N ASP A 5 16.28 5.85 -0.70
CA ASP A 5 16.01 6.55 -1.96
C ASP A 5 16.36 8.03 -1.78
N PRO A 6 17.40 8.55 -2.47
CA PRO A 6 17.82 9.94 -2.35
C PRO A 6 16.76 10.94 -2.87
N ASN A 7 15.86 10.52 -3.77
CA ASN A 7 14.78 11.40 -4.26
C ASN A 7 13.74 11.69 -3.18
N PHE A 8 13.58 10.77 -2.23
CA PHE A 8 12.63 10.88 -1.11
C PHE A 8 13.31 11.10 0.24
N ASN A 9 14.66 11.16 0.25
CA ASN A 9 15.49 11.27 1.44
C ASN A 9 15.05 10.31 2.56
N SER A 10 14.68 9.08 2.20
CA SER A 10 14.02 8.13 3.09
C SER A 10 14.27 6.68 2.69
N VAL A 11 14.14 5.76 3.65
CA VAL A 11 14.24 4.32 3.40
C VAL A 11 12.90 3.79 2.90
N LEU A 12 12.87 3.39 1.64
CA LEU A 12 11.69 2.85 0.98
C LEU A 12 11.76 1.32 0.86
N LYS A 13 10.59 0.68 0.82
CA LYS A 13 10.49 -0.74 0.53
C LYS A 13 10.28 -0.93 -0.97
N PHE A 14 11.27 -1.53 -1.63
CA PHE A 14 11.21 -1.91 -3.03
C PHE A 14 10.78 -3.36 -3.16
N TYR A 15 9.95 -3.64 -4.17
CA TYR A 15 9.43 -4.96 -4.46
C TYR A 15 9.53 -5.21 -5.96
N SER A 16 9.97 -6.41 -6.35
CA SER A 16 10.11 -6.82 -7.75
C SER A 16 9.04 -7.86 -8.10
N ASN A 17 8.56 -7.82 -9.35
CA ASN A 17 7.58 -8.73 -9.94
C ASN A 17 6.18 -8.71 -9.29
N LYS A 18 6.06 -9.16 -8.03
CA LYS A 18 4.79 -9.26 -7.31
C LYS A 18 4.99 -9.00 -5.82
N VAL A 19 4.09 -8.23 -5.25
CA VAL A 19 4.00 -8.00 -3.81
C VAL A 19 2.56 -8.22 -3.34
N SER A 20 2.41 -8.85 -2.18
CA SER A 20 1.13 -8.99 -1.50
C SER A 20 1.18 -8.25 -0.17
N PHE A 21 0.26 -7.32 0.04
CA PHE A 21 0.11 -6.61 1.31
C PHE A 21 -1.02 -7.26 2.11
N ILE A 22 -0.70 -7.75 3.31
CA ILE A 22 -1.66 -8.42 4.20
C ILE A 22 -1.80 -7.58 5.47
N GLN A 23 -3.01 -7.11 5.74
CA GLN A 23 -3.34 -6.35 6.95
C GLN A 23 -4.41 -7.11 7.73
N LYS A 24 -4.08 -7.52 8.96
CA LYS A 24 -5.08 -8.05 9.90
C LYS A 24 -5.87 -6.89 10.47
N VAL A 25 -7.19 -7.04 10.52
CA VAL A 25 -8.11 -6.05 11.08
C VAL A 25 -8.92 -6.70 12.20
N LYS A 26 -9.15 -5.95 13.28
CA LYS A 26 -10.01 -6.36 14.40
C LYS A 26 -11.21 -5.43 14.45
N LEU A 27 -12.41 -5.98 14.29
CA LEU A 27 -13.64 -5.22 14.43
C LEU A 27 -13.92 -4.96 15.92
N LYS A 28 -14.42 -3.77 16.23
CA LYS A 28 -14.83 -3.40 17.60
C LYS A 28 -16.26 -3.87 17.91
N SER A 29 -17.05 -4.21 16.89
CA SER A 29 -18.40 -4.77 17.00
C SER A 29 -18.68 -5.72 15.83
N SER A 30 -19.73 -6.51 15.93
CA SER A 30 -20.23 -7.40 14.86
C SER A 30 -21.06 -6.66 13.80
N ALA A 31 -21.21 -5.34 13.92
CA ALA A 31 -22.00 -4.56 12.96
C ALA A 31 -21.35 -4.59 11.56
N ALA A 32 -22.19 -4.77 10.54
CA ALA A 32 -21.74 -4.71 9.15
C ALA A 32 -21.04 -3.37 8.87
N THR A 33 -19.80 -3.43 8.42
CA THR A 33 -18.95 -2.26 8.25
C THR A 33 -18.27 -2.28 6.88
N VAL A 34 -18.13 -1.11 6.25
CA VAL A 34 -17.33 -0.96 5.03
C VAL A 34 -15.97 -0.39 5.41
N LEU A 35 -14.93 -1.22 5.30
CA LEU A 35 -13.54 -0.77 5.44
C LEU A 35 -13.12 -0.11 4.13
N LYS A 36 -12.88 1.21 4.16
CA LYS A 36 -12.27 1.94 3.05
C LYS A 36 -10.80 2.19 3.34
N GLY A 37 -9.98 2.14 2.30
CA GLY A 37 -8.57 2.49 2.40
C GLY A 37 -8.00 2.84 1.04
N THR A 38 -6.75 3.26 1.04
CA THR A 38 -6.02 3.63 -0.17
C THR A 38 -4.65 2.97 -0.14
N VAL A 39 -4.26 2.38 -1.27
CA VAL A 39 -2.88 1.97 -1.50
C VAL A 39 -2.20 3.08 -2.30
N THR A 40 -1.18 3.71 -1.71
CA THR A 40 -0.32 4.67 -2.41
C THR A 40 0.97 3.96 -2.80
N TYR A 41 1.29 3.95 -4.08
CA TYR A 41 2.52 3.33 -4.59
C TYR A 41 3.12 4.12 -5.75
N MET A 42 4.38 3.88 -6.03
CA MET A 42 5.07 4.39 -7.21
C MET A 42 5.86 3.26 -7.87
N VAL A 43 6.17 3.42 -9.15
CA VAL A 43 6.94 2.44 -9.93
C VAL A 43 8.15 3.12 -10.50
N CYS A 44 9.31 2.47 -10.37
CA CYS A 44 10.58 2.97 -10.88
C CYS A 44 11.19 1.96 -11.87
N ASN A 45 11.96 2.48 -12.81
CA ASN A 45 12.93 1.72 -13.60
C ASN A 45 14.35 2.24 -13.31
N ASP A 46 15.35 1.74 -14.02
CA ASP A 46 16.78 2.04 -13.80
C ASP A 46 17.16 3.53 -13.95
N ARG A 47 16.24 4.38 -14.44
CA ARG A 47 16.52 5.79 -14.71
C ARG A 47 15.53 6.77 -14.08
N LYS A 48 14.30 6.34 -13.79
CA LYS A 48 13.23 7.23 -13.32
C LYS A 48 12.15 6.51 -12.52
N CYS A 49 11.51 7.27 -11.65
CA CYS A 49 10.26 6.89 -11.00
C CYS A 49 9.08 7.65 -11.60
N LEU A 50 7.93 7.00 -11.69
CA LEU A 50 6.67 7.67 -11.98
C LEU A 50 6.13 8.34 -10.71
N PRO A 51 5.31 9.40 -10.85
CA PRO A 51 4.60 9.98 -9.72
C PRO A 51 3.82 8.91 -8.93
N PRO A 52 3.69 9.06 -7.60
CA PRO A 52 2.86 8.18 -6.80
C PRO A 52 1.42 8.18 -7.30
N LYS A 53 0.80 7.00 -7.28
CA LYS A 53 -0.60 6.80 -7.58
C LYS A 53 -1.33 6.33 -6.32
N GLU A 54 -2.52 6.87 -6.12
CA GLU A 54 -3.46 6.40 -5.13
C GLU A 54 -4.48 5.45 -5.77
N VAL A 55 -4.67 4.29 -5.15
CA VAL A 55 -5.70 3.33 -5.55
C VAL A 55 -6.62 3.09 -4.35
N PRO A 56 -7.83 3.66 -4.37
CA PRO A 56 -8.81 3.42 -3.31
C PRO A 56 -9.34 1.99 -3.41
N PHE A 57 -9.67 1.42 -2.27
CA PHE A 57 -10.35 0.12 -2.15
C PHE A 57 -11.41 0.17 -1.06
N SER A 58 -12.37 -0.75 -1.14
CA SER A 58 -13.35 -0.94 -0.08
C SER A 58 -13.71 -2.42 0.11
N PHE A 59 -13.76 -2.87 1.35
CA PHE A 59 -14.18 -4.22 1.72
C PHE A 59 -15.42 -4.14 2.62
N LYS A 60 -16.46 -4.90 2.28
CA LYS A 60 -17.59 -5.14 3.19
C LYS A 60 -17.16 -6.22 4.19
N LEU A 61 -17.14 -5.88 5.47
CA LEU A 61 -16.81 -6.77 6.56
C LEU A 61 -18.08 -7.09 7.34
N GLN A 62 -18.32 -8.38 7.54
CA GLN A 62 -19.35 -8.90 8.44
C GLN A 62 -18.62 -9.72 9.51
N GLY A 63 -18.96 -9.46 10.77
CA GLY A 63 -18.34 -10.07 11.95
C GLY A 63 -18.97 -11.40 12.31
#